data_AF-Q5BWA2-F1
#
_entry.id   AF-Q5BWA2-F1
#
_cell.length_a   1.000
_cell.length_b   1.000
_cell.length_c   1.000
_cell.angle_alpha   90.00
_cell.angle_beta   90.00
_cell.angle_gamma   90.00
#
_symmetry.space_group_name_H-M   'P 1'
#
loop_
_entity.id
_entity.type
_entity.pdbx_description
1 polymer ?
#
loop_
_entity_poly.entity_id
_entity_poly.type
_entity_poly.pdbx_seq_one_letter_code
_entity_poly.pdbx_strand_id
1 'polypeptide(L)'
;MGKQAIGTVALNQQIRFDTLQCQMVYPQKPLVQSKTIQMMHFDELPAGQNAVVAIMSYSGYDVEDALIINQASIDRGFARACVYRRSGVHLKMHENAVYDRLMGPSVERETGVLRRGDEVLQADGVAYIGACVKDRQILINKEMPVVSPTAV
;
A
#
# COMPACT_ATOMS: atom_id res chain seq x y z
N MET A 1 -0.14 8.11 21.80
CA MET A 1 0.38 8.00 20.42
C MET A 1 0.54 6.57 19.88
N GLY A 2 0.49 5.50 20.71
CA GLY A 2 0.70 4.12 20.22
C GLY A 2 -0.30 3.58 19.17
N LYS A 3 -1.50 4.17 19.04
CA LYS A 3 -2.49 3.77 18.02
C LYS A 3 -2.06 4.05 16.57
N GLN A 4 -1.07 4.94 16.38
CA GLN A 4 -0.52 5.28 15.07
C GLN A 4 0.77 4.50 14.76
N ALA A 5 1.25 3.66 15.68
CA ALA A 5 2.46 2.90 15.49
C ALA A 5 2.28 1.87 14.35
N ILE A 6 3.33 1.69 13.55
CA ILE A 6 3.39 0.70 12.49
C ILE A 6 4.01 -0.58 13.06
N GLY A 7 3.39 -1.71 12.76
CA GLY A 7 3.81 -3.00 13.29
C GLY A 7 3.26 -4.16 12.49
N THR A 8 3.02 -5.26 13.18
CA THR A 8 2.27 -6.40 12.64
C THR A 8 0.81 -6.26 13.04
N VAL A 9 -0.11 -6.27 12.07
CA VAL A 9 -1.54 -6.11 12.37
C VAL A 9 -2.15 -7.41 12.90
N ALA A 10 -1.86 -8.52 12.21
CA ALA A 10 -2.36 -9.85 12.54
C ALA A 10 -1.53 -10.91 11.80
N LEU A 11 -1.62 -12.18 12.22
CA LEU A 11 -0.90 -13.28 11.56
C LEU A 11 -1.37 -13.54 10.12
N ASN A 12 -2.64 -13.27 9.80
CA ASN A 12 -3.20 -13.43 8.46
C ASN A 12 -3.03 -12.17 7.57
N GLN A 13 -2.16 -11.24 7.96
CA GLN A 13 -2.05 -9.94 7.30
C GLN A 13 -1.62 -10.00 5.82
N GLN A 14 -1.00 -11.08 5.37
CA GLN A 14 -0.56 -11.24 3.97
C GLN A 14 -1.67 -11.69 3.02
N ILE A 15 -2.73 -12.31 3.55
CA ILE A 15 -3.87 -12.79 2.74
C ILE A 15 -5.09 -11.85 2.85
N ARG A 16 -4.97 -10.78 3.62
CA ARG A 16 -6.04 -9.83 3.91
C ARG A 16 -5.97 -8.62 2.98
N PHE A 17 -7.13 -8.18 2.48
CA PHE A 17 -7.24 -7.02 1.58
C PHE A 17 -7.93 -5.83 2.26
N ASP A 18 -7.16 -5.04 3.00
CA ASP A 18 -7.61 -3.78 3.60
C ASP A 18 -7.41 -2.58 2.65
N THR A 19 -8.12 -1.47 2.90
CA THR A 19 -7.99 -0.23 2.11
C THR A 19 -6.56 0.30 2.12
N LEU A 20 -5.96 0.38 3.31
CA LEU A 20 -4.57 0.76 3.52
C LEU A 20 -4.04 -0.04 4.70
N GLN A 21 -2.86 -0.63 4.53
CA GLN A 21 -2.19 -1.38 5.56
C GLN A 21 -0.70 -1.08 5.58
N CYS A 22 -0.20 -0.64 6.73
CA CYS A 22 1.21 -0.39 6.95
C CYS A 22 1.79 -1.54 7.79
N GLN A 23 2.83 -2.20 7.28
CA GLN A 23 3.48 -3.32 7.94
C GLN A 23 4.96 -3.02 8.13
N MET A 24 5.50 -3.30 9.31
CA MET A 24 6.95 -3.20 9.53
C MET A 24 7.66 -4.48 9.03
N VAL A 25 8.83 -4.34 8.41
CA VAL A 25 9.56 -5.50 7.85
C VAL A 25 10.22 -6.33 8.95
N TYR A 26 10.83 -5.68 9.94
CA TYR A 26 11.55 -6.34 11.03
C TYR A 26 11.08 -5.85 12.40
N PRO A 27 9.82 -6.11 12.81
CA PRO A 27 9.34 -5.70 14.13
C PRO A 27 10.08 -6.48 15.22
N GLN A 28 10.37 -5.83 16.35
CA GLN A 28 11.11 -6.42 17.46
C GLN A 28 10.30 -6.37 18.76
N LYS A 29 10.47 -7.39 19.59
CA LYS A 29 9.93 -7.40 20.96
C LYS A 29 10.59 -6.27 21.77
N PRO A 30 9.82 -5.50 22.55
CA PRO A 30 10.39 -4.48 23.43
C PRO A 30 11.24 -5.14 24.52
N LEU A 31 12.41 -4.57 24.81
CA LEU A 31 13.34 -5.07 25.85
C LEU A 31 12.75 -4.92 27.26
N VAL A 32 12.04 -3.82 27.51
CA VAL A 32 11.36 -3.56 28.78
C VAL A 32 9.87 -3.74 28.58
N GLN A 33 9.26 -4.62 29.38
CA GLN A 33 7.87 -5.03 29.21
C GLN A 33 7.08 -4.83 30.51
N SER A 34 5.86 -4.32 30.39
CA SER A 34 4.90 -4.31 31.51
C SER A 34 4.13 -5.64 31.55
N LYS A 35 3.55 -5.99 32.71
CA LYS A 35 2.69 -7.18 32.83
C LYS A 35 1.50 -7.13 31.86
N THR A 36 0.99 -5.94 31.57
CA THR A 36 -0.13 -5.73 30.64
C THR A 36 0.23 -6.11 29.20
N ILE A 37 1.47 -5.86 28.76
CA ILE A 37 1.95 -6.26 27.42
C ILE A 37 1.90 -7.78 27.27
N GLN A 38 2.30 -8.51 28.31
CA GLN A 38 2.26 -9.98 28.33
C GLN A 38 0.83 -10.49 28.35
N MET A 39 -0.05 -9.89 29.14
CA MET A 39 -1.48 -10.26 29.18
C MET A 39 -2.19 -10.02 27.84
N MET A 40 -1.74 -9.03 27.06
CA MET A 40 -2.29 -8.72 25.73
C MET A 40 -1.54 -9.39 24.57
N HIS A 41 -0.52 -10.21 24.86
CA HIS A 41 0.31 -10.87 23.84
C HIS A 41 0.94 -9.90 22.82
N PHE A 42 1.23 -8.66 23.24
CA PHE A 42 1.79 -7.65 22.34
C PHE A 42 3.25 -7.95 21.95
N ASP A 43 3.93 -8.83 22.69
CA ASP A 43 5.25 -9.32 22.32
C ASP A 43 5.20 -10.34 21.17
N GLU A 44 4.06 -10.96 20.88
CA GLU A 44 3.89 -11.85 19.71
C GLU A 44 3.67 -11.05 18.42
N LEU A 45 2.99 -9.90 18.51
CA LEU A 45 2.73 -8.98 17.40
C LEU A 45 3.24 -7.56 17.71
N PRO A 46 4.56 -7.36 17.77
CA PRO A 46 5.11 -6.07 18.17
C PRO A 46 4.92 -4.99 17.10
N ALA A 47 4.87 -3.73 17.56
CA ALA A 47 4.79 -2.54 16.72
C ALA A 47 5.94 -1.56 17.00
N GLY A 48 7.16 -1.95 16.66
CA GLY A 48 8.36 -1.12 16.81
C GLY A 48 9.66 -1.88 16.62
N GLN A 49 10.78 -1.17 16.81
CA GLN A 49 12.14 -1.71 16.82
C GLN A 49 12.91 -1.12 18.00
N ASN A 50 13.81 -1.90 18.60
CA ASN A 50 14.72 -1.37 19.60
C ASN A 50 15.81 -0.56 18.92
N ALA A 51 16.07 0.64 19.42
CA ALA A 51 17.10 1.55 18.90
C ALA A 51 18.16 1.80 19.97
N VAL A 52 19.42 1.94 19.54
CA VAL A 52 20.48 2.50 20.40
C VAL A 52 20.37 4.01 20.34
N VAL A 53 20.15 4.64 21.48
CA VAL A 53 19.91 6.09 21.60
C VAL A 53 21.07 6.73 22.36
N ALA A 54 21.69 7.74 21.77
CA ALA A 54 22.67 8.60 22.43
C ALA A 54 21.99 9.93 22.79
N ILE A 55 22.10 10.33 24.07
CA ILE A 55 21.52 11.58 24.57
C ILE A 55 22.66 12.60 24.66
N MET A 56 22.74 13.47 23.66
CA MET A 56 23.74 14.54 23.59
C MET A 56 23.28 15.61 22.60
N SER A 57 23.81 16.82 22.73
CA SER A 57 23.70 17.84 21.69
C SER A 57 24.68 17.54 20.56
N TYR A 58 24.19 17.39 19.33
CA TYR A 58 25.05 17.05 18.19
C TYR A 58 24.67 17.84 16.94
N SER A 59 25.63 18.55 16.35
CA SER A 59 25.52 19.32 15.09
C SER A 59 24.50 20.47 15.05
N GLY A 60 23.58 20.57 16.02
CA GLY A 60 22.56 21.61 16.06
C GLY A 60 21.39 21.39 15.10
N TYR A 61 21.26 20.19 14.52
CA TYR A 61 20.08 19.75 13.74
C TYR A 61 19.06 18.97 14.59
N ASP A 62 19.29 18.93 15.90
CA ASP A 62 18.51 18.29 16.96
C ASP A 62 17.76 19.32 17.84
N VAL A 63 17.36 20.45 17.25
CA VAL A 63 16.62 21.53 17.94
C VAL A 63 15.14 21.15 18.10
N GLU A 64 14.51 21.61 19.18
CA GLU A 64 13.13 21.28 19.56
C GLU A 64 12.93 19.76 19.70
N ASP A 65 12.06 19.16 18.88
CA ASP A 65 11.71 17.73 18.89
C ASP A 65 12.38 16.95 17.74
N ALA A 66 13.39 17.54 17.07
CA ALA A 66 14.09 16.89 15.96
C ALA A 66 15.05 15.80 16.45
N LEU A 67 15.17 14.72 15.66
CA LEU A 67 16.06 13.60 15.94
C LEU A 67 17.01 13.36 14.77
N ILE A 68 18.27 13.08 15.08
CA ILE A 68 19.28 12.70 14.10
C ILE A 68 19.35 11.17 14.04
N ILE A 69 19.23 10.61 12.84
CA ILE A 69 19.22 9.15 12.61
C ILE A 69 20.48 8.74 11.84
N ASN A 70 21.04 7.57 12.19
CA ASN A 70 22.19 7.00 11.49
C ASN A 70 21.80 6.44 10.11
N GLN A 71 22.32 7.06 9.04
CA GLN A 71 22.08 6.63 7.66
C GLN A 71 22.44 5.16 7.42
N ALA A 72 23.58 4.69 7.95
CA ALA A 72 24.00 3.31 7.77
C ALA A 72 23.05 2.30 8.46
N SER A 73 22.30 2.72 9.48
CA SER A 73 21.25 1.88 10.07
C SER A 73 20.02 1.79 9.18
N ILE A 74 19.63 2.91 8.53
CA ILE A 74 18.52 2.94 7.57
C ILE A 74 18.82 2.05 6.36
N ASP A 75 20.04 2.13 5.82
CA ASP A 75 20.47 1.32 4.67
C ASP A 75 20.37 -0.19 4.96
N ARG A 76 20.67 -0.59 6.21
CA ARG A 76 20.53 -1.96 6.72
C ARG A 76 19.09 -2.36 7.06
N GLY A 77 18.11 -1.45 6.97
CA GLY A 77 16.69 -1.75 7.14
C GLY A 77 16.07 -1.30 8.47
N PHE A 78 16.75 -0.45 9.25
CA PHE A 78 16.13 0.18 10.42
C PHE A 78 14.88 0.98 10.01
N ALA A 79 13.80 0.79 10.77
CA ALA A 79 12.47 1.38 10.57
C ALA A 79 11.85 1.15 9.17
N ARG A 80 12.30 0.15 8.40
CA ARG A 80 11.73 -0.16 7.09
C ARG A 80 10.30 -0.69 7.22
N ALA A 81 9.39 -0.09 6.47
CA ALA A 81 7.97 -0.46 6.43
C ALA A 81 7.48 -0.58 4.98
N CYS A 82 6.48 -1.45 4.78
CA CYS A 82 5.76 -1.65 3.54
C CYS A 82 4.35 -1.09 3.68
N VAL A 83 3.88 -0.38 2.65
CA VAL A 83 2.52 0.15 2.58
C VAL A 83 1.78 -0.59 1.48
N TYR A 84 0.71 -1.28 1.87
CA TYR A 84 -0.20 -1.97 0.97
C TYR A 84 -1.46 -1.12 0.82
N ARG A 85 -1.90 -0.93 -0.42
CA ARG A 85 -3.13 -0.21 -0.74
C ARG A 85 -3.96 -1.06 -1.69
N ARG A 86 -5.22 -1.24 -1.36
CA ARG A 86 -6.18 -1.91 -2.24
C ARG A 86 -6.81 -0.90 -3.18
N SER A 87 -6.82 -1.26 -4.46
CA SER A 87 -7.63 -0.61 -5.48
C SER A 87 -8.50 -1.67 -6.14
N GLY A 88 -9.80 -1.43 -6.20
CA GLY A 88 -10.75 -2.37 -6.80
C GLY A 88 -11.91 -1.61 -7.43
N VAL A 89 -12.53 -2.24 -8.42
CA VAL A 89 -13.72 -1.71 -9.11
C VAL A 89 -14.84 -2.72 -9.01
N HIS A 90 -16.07 -2.23 -8.97
CA HIS A 90 -17.26 -3.05 -9.11
C HIS A 90 -17.77 -2.95 -10.55
N LEU A 91 -18.06 -4.11 -11.14
CA LEU A 91 -18.78 -4.20 -12.41
C LEU A 91 -20.27 -4.29 -12.09
N LYS A 92 -21.04 -3.35 -12.60
CA LYS A 92 -22.49 -3.30 -12.37
C LYS A 92 -23.23 -3.69 -13.64
N MET A 93 -24.40 -4.30 -13.43
CA MET A 93 -25.42 -4.43 -14.46
C MET A 93 -26.34 -3.21 -14.35
N HIS A 94 -26.55 -2.55 -15.48
CA HIS A 94 -27.44 -1.40 -15.62
C HIS A 94 -28.81 -1.85 -16.14
N GLU A 95 -29.73 -0.89 -16.18
CA GLU A 95 -31.04 -1.07 -16.81
C GLU A 95 -30.88 -1.44 -18.30
N ASN A 96 -31.84 -2.18 -18.87
CA ASN A 96 -31.80 -2.71 -20.24
C ASN A 96 -30.74 -3.78 -20.52
N ALA A 97 -30.33 -4.55 -19.49
CA ALA A 97 -29.39 -5.66 -19.62
C ALA A 97 -27.98 -5.27 -20.14
N VAL A 98 -27.61 -4.01 -19.99
CA VAL A 98 -26.26 -3.53 -20.33
C VAL A 98 -25.37 -3.65 -19.09
N TYR A 99 -24.11 -4.08 -19.25
CA TYR A 99 -23.21 -4.33 -18.13
C TYR A 99 -21.84 -3.67 -18.34
N ASP A 100 -21.19 -3.32 -17.23
CA ASP A 100 -19.81 -2.86 -17.23
C ASP A 100 -18.88 -4.02 -17.62
N ARG A 101 -17.87 -3.74 -18.45
CA ARG A 101 -16.90 -4.75 -18.90
C ARG A 101 -15.47 -4.31 -18.64
N LEU A 102 -14.61 -5.30 -18.46
CA LEU A 102 -13.15 -5.09 -18.50
C LEU A 102 -12.67 -5.40 -19.90
N MET A 103 -11.83 -4.53 -20.43
CA MET A 103 -11.23 -4.72 -21.75
C MET A 103 -9.72 -4.76 -21.61
N GLY A 104 -9.08 -5.63 -22.40
CA GLY A 104 -7.63 -5.67 -22.51
C GLY A 104 -7.02 -4.35 -23.01
N PRO A 105 -5.69 -4.32 -23.17
CA PRO A 105 -4.98 -3.13 -23.61
C PRO A 105 -5.50 -2.68 -24.99
N SER A 106 -5.73 -1.38 -25.12
CA SER A 106 -6.19 -0.77 -26.36
C SER A 106 -4.99 -0.38 -27.23
N VAL A 107 -5.03 -0.75 -28.50
CA VAL A 107 -4.02 -0.37 -29.50
C VAL A 107 -4.59 0.77 -30.33
N GLU A 108 -3.84 1.88 -30.43
CA GLU A 108 -4.21 2.98 -31.32
C GLU A 108 -4.15 2.52 -32.77
N ARG A 109 -5.27 2.69 -33.50
CA ARG A 109 -5.42 2.20 -34.88
C ARG A 109 -4.46 2.86 -35.88
N GLU A 110 -4.02 4.08 -35.61
CA GLU A 110 -3.19 4.87 -36.52
C GLU A 110 -1.70 4.58 -36.37
N THR A 111 -1.24 4.35 -35.14
CA THR A 111 0.18 4.16 -34.82
C THR A 111 0.54 2.70 -34.57
N GLY A 112 -0.45 1.84 -34.29
CA GLY A 112 -0.23 0.45 -33.87
C GLY A 112 0.41 0.34 -32.48
N VAL A 113 0.52 1.44 -31.75
CA VAL A 113 1.12 1.51 -30.42
C VAL A 113 0.04 1.36 -29.35
N LEU A 114 0.41 0.76 -28.22
CA LEU A 114 -0.46 0.72 -27.05
C LEU A 114 -0.84 2.13 -26.61
N ARG A 115 -2.11 2.30 -26.25
CA ARG A 115 -2.59 3.52 -25.60
C ARG A 115 -1.71 3.82 -24.40
N ARG A 116 -1.35 5.10 -24.24
CA ARG A 116 -0.55 5.57 -23.11
C ARG A 116 -1.20 5.15 -21.78
N GLY A 117 -0.48 4.32 -21.02
CA GLY A 117 -0.93 3.83 -19.70
C GLY A 117 -1.37 2.36 -19.67
N ASP A 118 -1.56 1.72 -20.84
CA ASP A 118 -1.99 0.32 -20.95
C ASP A 118 -0.83 -0.69 -20.89
N GLU A 119 0.42 -0.22 -20.70
CA GLU A 119 1.64 -1.03 -20.73
C GLU A 119 1.64 -2.21 -19.72
N VAL A 120 0.94 -2.04 -18.59
CA VAL A 120 0.90 -3.02 -17.50
C VAL A 120 -0.31 -3.95 -17.56
N LEU A 121 -1.25 -3.71 -18.49
CA LEU A 121 -2.52 -4.45 -18.58
C LEU A 121 -2.36 -5.78 -19.30
N GLN A 122 -3.08 -6.79 -18.81
CA GLN A 122 -3.24 -8.09 -19.46
C GLN A 122 -4.50 -8.12 -20.32
N ALA A 123 -4.69 -9.22 -21.05
CA ALA A 123 -5.83 -9.40 -21.96
C ALA A 123 -7.21 -9.36 -21.27
N ASP A 124 -7.26 -9.61 -19.95
CA ASP A 124 -8.46 -9.52 -19.12
C ASP A 124 -8.79 -8.09 -18.66
N GLY A 125 -7.93 -7.11 -18.98
CA GLY A 125 -8.10 -5.71 -18.59
C GLY A 125 -7.62 -5.38 -17.17
N VAL A 126 -6.85 -6.26 -16.53
CA VAL A 126 -6.25 -6.04 -15.21
C VAL A 126 -4.73 -6.01 -15.33
N ALA A 127 -4.06 -5.23 -14.47
CA ALA A 127 -2.60 -5.20 -14.43
C ALA A 127 -2.02 -6.55 -13.96
N TYR A 128 -0.93 -6.99 -14.57
CA TYR A 128 -0.29 -8.26 -14.17
C TYR A 128 0.38 -8.15 -12.79
N ILE A 129 0.42 -9.28 -12.08
CA ILE A 129 1.05 -9.37 -10.75
C ILE A 129 2.56 -9.17 -10.88
N GLY A 130 3.11 -8.24 -10.10
CA GLY A 130 4.54 -7.91 -10.12
C GLY A 130 4.92 -6.72 -11.02
N ALA A 131 3.95 -6.11 -11.72
CA ALA A 131 4.18 -4.91 -12.51
C ALA A 131 4.67 -3.73 -11.64
N CYS A 132 5.68 -3.00 -12.12
CA CYS A 132 6.08 -1.73 -11.52
C CYS A 132 5.25 -0.60 -12.14
N VAL A 133 4.20 -0.21 -11.43
CA VAL A 133 3.23 0.79 -11.91
C VAL A 133 3.73 2.20 -11.60
N LYS A 134 3.68 3.07 -12.60
CA LYS A 134 4.06 4.49 -12.52
C LYS A 134 2.83 5.39 -12.50
N ASP A 135 3.07 6.68 -12.24
CA ASP A 135 2.02 7.68 -12.33
C ASP A 135 1.32 7.67 -13.70
N ARG A 136 0.00 7.86 -13.69
CA ARG A 136 -0.88 7.83 -14.88
C ARG A 136 -0.93 6.52 -15.67
N GLN A 137 -0.51 5.39 -15.11
CA GLN A 137 -0.76 4.07 -15.70
C GLN A 137 -2.09 3.48 -15.22
N ILE A 138 -2.74 2.69 -16.07
CA ILE A 138 -4.05 2.12 -15.81
C ILE A 138 -3.88 0.76 -15.13
N LEU A 139 -4.49 0.59 -13.96
CA LEU A 139 -4.49 -0.67 -13.21
C LEU A 139 -5.63 -1.61 -13.63
N ILE A 140 -6.80 -1.04 -13.91
CA ILE A 140 -8.00 -1.77 -14.28
C ILE A 140 -8.71 -0.97 -15.36
N ASN A 141 -8.80 -1.53 -16.56
CA ASN A 141 -9.43 -0.89 -17.70
C ASN A 141 -10.92 -1.22 -17.75
N LYS A 142 -11.70 -0.44 -17.02
CA LYS A 142 -13.15 -0.56 -16.94
C LYS A 142 -13.82 0.31 -18.01
N GLU A 143 -14.61 -0.32 -18.86
CA GLU A 143 -15.52 0.36 -19.78
C GLU A 143 -16.95 0.33 -19.24
N MET A 144 -17.63 1.47 -19.32
CA MET A 144 -19.02 1.63 -18.91
C MET A 144 -19.88 2.08 -20.08
N PRO A 145 -21.06 1.48 -20.29
CA PRO A 145 -21.99 1.95 -21.30
C PRO A 145 -22.56 3.32 -20.94
N VAL A 146 -22.77 4.17 -21.93
CA VAL A 146 -23.44 5.46 -21.73
C VAL A 146 -24.95 5.22 -21.76
N VAL A 147 -25.58 5.24 -20.58
CA VAL A 147 -27.04 5.17 -20.47
C VAL A 147 -27.59 6.58 -20.63
N SER A 148 -28.01 6.95 -21.84
CA SER A 148 -28.74 8.19 -22.06
C SER A 148 -30.18 8.05 -21.51
N PRO A 149 -30.64 8.93 -20.61
CA PRO A 149 -32.04 8.91 -20.18
C PRO A 149 -32.92 9.21 -21.40
N THR A 150 -33.84 8.30 -21.71
CA THR A 150 -34.84 8.50 -22.74
C THR A 150 -35.62 9.78 -22.43
N ALA A 151 -35.56 10.76 -23.34
CA ALA A 151 -36.38 11.97 -23.24
C ALA A 151 -37.86 11.55 -23.18
N VAL A 152 -38.54 11.95 -22.09
CA VAL A 152 -39.98 11.81 -21.90
C VAL A 152 -40.71 12.82 -22.78
#